data_AF-A0A812SX14-F1
#
_entry.id   AF-A0A812SX14-F1
#
_cell.length_a   1.000
_cell.length_b   1.000
_cell.length_c   1.000
_cell.angle_alpha   90.00
_cell.angle_beta   90.00
_cell.angle_gamma   90.00
#
_symmetry.space_group_name_H-M   'P 1'
#
loop_
_entity.id
_entity.type
_entity.pdbx_description
1 polymer ?
#
loop_
_entity_poly.entity_id
_entity_poly.type
_entity_poly.pdbx_seq_one_letter_code
_entity_poly.pdbx_strand_id
1 'polypeptide(L)'
;MTNDGFRDFMYYSPLTHVIAQLAKTEEVRPTTDVLIVNPNDGIGWHQDNQNGPIESDYAIRWWVAMDKCGENKVGVPEYLIGSHRNTSVSDAVAVDVTSGDLAQFSKCTDYVVEPGDLIVWNTRSIHRIRPHPSGKWPEGTQRRAHSGTMAVKGASYAPRGAASSISDVAGHSLELGQPLGGPYFPQLYPARIAEEEEARTRGELVSRSPAGLARNLQPLLDRLTGSDGFVAKTYQR
;
A
#
# COMPACT_ATOMS: atom_id res chain seq x y z
N MET A 1 -10.67 2.41 -8.78
CA MET A 1 -10.02 1.31 -9.55
C MET A 1 -10.23 1.50 -11.05
N THR A 2 -9.16 1.76 -11.81
CA THR A 2 -9.23 2.08 -13.26
C THR A 2 -8.90 0.90 -14.18
N ASN A 3 -8.28 -0.17 -13.67
CA ASN A 3 -7.95 -1.38 -14.43
C ASN A 3 -8.98 -2.49 -14.18
N ASP A 4 -9.49 -3.09 -15.26
CA ASP A 4 -10.55 -4.10 -15.17
C ASP A 4 -10.09 -5.46 -14.60
N GLY A 5 -8.85 -5.86 -14.85
CA GLY A 5 -8.29 -7.07 -14.25
C GLY A 5 -8.15 -6.94 -12.73
N PHE A 6 -7.67 -5.79 -12.26
CA PHE A 6 -7.64 -5.48 -10.82
C PHE A 6 -9.05 -5.39 -10.24
N ARG A 7 -9.99 -4.73 -10.92
CA ARG A 7 -11.40 -4.71 -10.51
C ARG A 7 -11.93 -6.12 -10.32
N ASP A 8 -11.76 -6.99 -11.32
CA ASP A 8 -12.31 -8.35 -11.30
C ASP A 8 -11.71 -9.18 -10.19
N PHE A 9 -10.40 -9.08 -9.98
CA PHE A 9 -9.75 -9.69 -8.83
C PHE A 9 -10.39 -9.21 -7.51
N MET A 10 -10.60 -7.91 -7.34
CA MET A 10 -11.18 -7.35 -6.10
C MET A 10 -12.67 -7.67 -5.93
N TYR A 11 -13.42 -7.77 -7.02
CA TYR A 11 -14.86 -8.04 -7.04
C TYR A 11 -15.18 -9.51 -6.80
N TYR A 12 -14.37 -10.42 -7.35
CA TYR A 12 -14.71 -11.83 -7.44
C TYR A 12 -13.80 -12.74 -6.61
N SER A 13 -12.69 -12.24 -6.07
CA SER A 13 -11.87 -13.01 -5.12
C SER A 13 -12.45 -12.95 -3.69
N PRO A 14 -12.08 -13.90 -2.81
CA PRO A 14 -12.48 -13.86 -1.39
C PRO A 14 -11.76 -12.78 -0.57
N LEU A 15 -10.86 -11.98 -1.18
CA LEU A 15 -9.98 -11.05 -0.49
C LEU A 15 -10.75 -10.12 0.46
N THR A 16 -11.82 -9.49 -0.02
CA THR A 16 -12.55 -8.46 0.74
C THR A 16 -13.28 -9.06 1.94
N HIS A 17 -13.77 -10.29 1.82
CA HIS A 17 -14.36 -11.05 2.92
C HIS A 17 -13.31 -11.42 3.99
N VAL A 18 -12.12 -11.86 3.57
CA VAL A 18 -11.00 -12.15 4.50
C VAL A 18 -10.58 -10.88 5.23
N ILE A 19 -10.42 -9.77 4.49
CA ILE A 19 -10.08 -8.47 5.06
C ILE A 19 -11.14 -8.01 6.07
N ALA A 20 -12.43 -8.12 5.73
CA ALA A 20 -13.51 -7.74 6.63
C ALA A 20 -13.46 -8.49 7.97
N GLN A 21 -13.18 -9.79 7.94
CA GLN A 21 -13.05 -10.61 9.14
C GLN A 21 -11.81 -10.25 9.97
N LEU A 22 -10.65 -10.10 9.32
CA LEU A 22 -9.40 -9.75 10.00
C LEU A 22 -9.43 -8.35 10.61
N ALA A 23 -10.01 -7.39 9.90
CA ALA A 23 -10.21 -6.02 10.36
C ALA A 23 -11.42 -5.85 11.29
N LYS A 24 -12.26 -6.89 11.43
CA LYS A 24 -13.52 -6.87 12.19
C LYS A 24 -14.39 -5.68 11.82
N THR A 25 -14.58 -5.48 10.52
CA THR A 25 -15.31 -4.34 9.96
C THR A 25 -16.51 -4.79 9.13
N GLU A 26 -17.50 -3.91 9.02
CA GLU A 26 -18.70 -4.14 8.22
C GLU A 26 -18.56 -3.59 6.79
N GLU A 27 -17.50 -2.85 6.50
CA GLU A 27 -17.31 -2.17 5.22
C GLU A 27 -15.84 -2.22 4.79
N VAL A 28 -15.60 -2.56 3.52
CA VAL A 28 -14.25 -2.57 2.92
C VAL A 28 -14.28 -1.85 1.59
N ARG A 29 -13.36 -0.90 1.40
CA ARG A 29 -13.14 -0.17 0.13
C ARG A 29 -11.68 -0.22 -0.27
N PRO A 30 -11.33 -0.38 -1.55
CA PRO A 30 -9.95 -0.28 -1.99
C PRO A 30 -9.52 1.18 -2.01
N THR A 31 -8.28 1.47 -1.60
CA THR A 31 -7.71 2.83 -1.71
C THR A 31 -6.52 2.88 -2.64
N THR A 32 -5.74 1.81 -2.68
CA THR A 32 -4.61 1.64 -3.60
C THR A 32 -4.56 0.20 -4.08
N ASP A 33 -4.08 0.05 -5.31
CA ASP A 33 -3.70 -1.22 -5.90
C ASP A 33 -2.36 -1.06 -6.61
N VAL A 34 -1.49 -2.06 -6.48
CA VAL A 34 -0.14 -2.07 -7.04
C VAL A 34 0.17 -3.47 -7.54
N LEU A 35 0.70 -3.56 -8.75
CA LEU A 35 1.41 -4.75 -9.22
C LEU A 35 2.90 -4.56 -8.91
N ILE A 36 3.43 -5.39 -8.03
CA ILE A 36 4.84 -5.38 -7.67
C ILE A 36 5.53 -6.44 -8.52
N VAL A 37 6.61 -6.05 -9.22
CA VAL A 37 7.44 -6.95 -10.03
C VAL A 37 8.89 -6.77 -9.61
N ASN A 38 9.54 -7.85 -9.15
CA ASN A 38 10.99 -7.92 -8.89
C ASN A 38 11.67 -6.67 -8.31
N PRO A 39 11.46 -6.31 -7.03
CA PRO A 39 12.33 -5.33 -6.38
C PRO A 39 13.72 -5.99 -6.18
N ASN A 40 14.59 -5.84 -7.20
CA ASN A 40 15.92 -6.44 -7.26
C ASN A 40 16.78 -6.06 -6.05
N ASP A 41 16.70 -4.79 -5.64
CA ASP A 41 17.44 -4.22 -4.52
C ASP A 41 16.76 -4.45 -3.17
N GLY A 42 15.64 -5.19 -3.16
CA GLY A 42 14.79 -5.33 -1.99
C GLY A 42 14.14 -4.01 -1.59
N ILE A 43 13.56 -4.00 -0.39
CA ILE A 43 13.02 -2.80 0.24
C ILE A 43 13.46 -2.90 1.70
N GLY A 44 14.10 -1.85 2.22
CA GLY A 44 14.57 -1.81 3.61
C GLY A 44 13.43 -1.91 4.63
N TRP A 45 13.75 -1.88 5.92
CA TRP A 45 12.73 -1.83 6.95
C TRP A 45 11.90 -0.56 6.82
N HIS A 46 10.58 -0.74 6.72
CA HIS A 46 9.62 0.34 6.53
C HIS A 46 8.25 0.02 7.13
N GLN A 47 7.38 1.02 7.18
CA GLN A 47 5.94 0.86 7.40
C GLN A 47 5.12 1.55 6.30
N ASP A 48 3.85 1.20 6.23
CA ASP A 48 2.93 1.54 5.14
C ASP A 48 1.85 2.55 5.58
N ASN A 49 2.04 3.26 6.69
CA ASN A 49 1.01 4.14 7.27
C ASN A 49 0.66 5.37 6.41
N GLN A 50 1.41 5.61 5.32
CA GLN A 50 1.15 6.65 4.32
C GLN A 50 0.53 6.12 3.02
N ASN A 51 0.23 4.82 2.92
CA ASN A 51 -0.22 4.22 1.67
C ASN A 51 -1.73 4.41 1.45
N GLY A 52 -2.07 5.42 0.66
CA GLY A 52 -3.44 5.77 0.28
C GLY A 52 -3.88 7.07 0.93
N PRO A 53 -5.02 7.64 0.50
CA PRO A 53 -5.52 8.90 1.03
C PRO A 53 -6.47 8.67 2.21
N ILE A 54 -6.02 7.89 3.20
CA ILE A 54 -6.78 7.58 4.43
C ILE A 54 -5.83 7.54 5.62
N GLU A 55 -6.40 7.70 6.81
CA GLU A 55 -5.66 7.52 8.06
C GLU A 55 -5.30 6.05 8.29
N SER A 56 -4.12 5.84 8.86
CA SER A 56 -3.56 4.51 9.12
C SER A 56 -4.47 3.62 10.00
N ASP A 57 -5.24 4.22 10.90
CA ASP A 57 -6.14 3.48 11.80
C ASP A 57 -7.34 2.88 11.07
N TYR A 58 -7.67 3.41 9.88
CA TYR A 58 -8.70 2.86 9.01
C TYR A 58 -8.13 2.06 7.83
N ALA A 59 -6.84 1.72 7.87
CA ALA A 59 -6.13 1.15 6.74
C ALA A 59 -5.61 -0.26 7.06
N ILE A 60 -5.71 -1.16 6.09
CA ILE A 60 -5.16 -2.51 6.17
C ILE A 60 -4.46 -2.88 4.86
N ARG A 61 -3.29 -3.49 4.98
CA ARG A 61 -2.45 -3.87 3.85
C ARG A 61 -2.63 -5.33 3.52
N TRP A 62 -2.52 -5.63 2.24
CA TRP A 62 -2.64 -6.98 1.73
C TRP A 62 -1.63 -7.21 0.61
N TRP A 63 -1.27 -8.47 0.42
CA TRP A 63 -0.34 -8.93 -0.60
C TRP A 63 -0.69 -10.35 -0.99
N VAL A 64 -0.94 -10.58 -2.28
CA VAL A 64 -1.23 -11.88 -2.85
C VAL A 64 -0.10 -12.28 -3.78
N ALA A 65 0.48 -13.45 -3.52
CA ALA A 65 1.52 -14.03 -4.35
C ALA A 65 0.94 -14.38 -5.73
N MET A 66 1.62 -13.98 -6.81
CA MET A 66 1.30 -14.46 -8.15
C MET A 66 2.28 -15.53 -8.64
N ASP A 67 3.44 -15.60 -8.00
CA ASP A 67 4.50 -16.56 -8.26
C ASP A 67 4.96 -17.11 -6.91
N LYS A 68 5.46 -18.34 -6.90
CA LYS A 68 6.04 -18.94 -5.69
C LYS A 68 7.23 -18.08 -5.23
N CYS A 69 7.28 -17.73 -3.94
CA CYS A 69 8.41 -16.97 -3.39
C CYS A 69 8.66 -17.22 -1.90
N GLY A 70 9.77 -16.69 -1.37
CA GLY A 70 10.17 -16.86 0.02
C GLY A 70 11.12 -18.04 0.27
N GLU A 71 11.37 -18.87 -0.74
CA GLU A 71 12.45 -19.86 -0.69
C GLU A 71 13.77 -19.18 -0.35
N ASN A 72 14.54 -19.77 0.57
CA ASN A 72 15.77 -19.19 1.09
C ASN A 72 15.61 -17.75 1.59
N LYS A 73 14.40 -17.38 2.03
CA LYS A 73 14.08 -16.08 2.63
C LYS A 73 14.12 -14.89 1.65
N VAL A 74 14.17 -15.12 0.34
CA VAL A 74 14.31 -14.04 -0.66
C VAL A 74 12.95 -13.64 -1.25
N GLY A 75 12.72 -12.33 -1.39
CA GLY A 75 11.58 -11.77 -2.11
C GLY A 75 10.19 -12.05 -1.53
N VAL A 76 10.10 -12.45 -0.27
CA VAL A 76 8.85 -12.36 0.48
C VAL A 76 9.00 -11.26 1.55
N PRO A 77 7.90 -10.61 1.96
CA PRO A 77 7.95 -9.74 3.12
C PRO A 77 8.43 -10.48 4.38
N GLU A 78 9.41 -9.89 5.05
CA GLU A 78 9.81 -10.24 6.41
C GLU A 78 9.26 -9.17 7.35
N TYR A 79 8.64 -9.61 8.46
CA TYR A 79 7.96 -8.75 9.42
C TYR A 79 8.59 -8.81 10.80
N LEU A 80 8.62 -7.68 11.50
CA LEU A 80 8.83 -7.64 12.96
C LEU A 80 7.50 -7.85 13.67
N ILE A 81 7.37 -8.98 14.37
CA ILE A 81 6.15 -9.36 15.07
C ILE A 81 5.83 -8.37 16.19
N GLY A 82 4.60 -7.85 16.20
CA GLY A 82 4.11 -6.92 17.22
C GLY A 82 4.47 -5.45 16.98
N SER A 83 5.33 -5.16 15.99
CA SER A 83 5.87 -3.82 15.74
C SER A 83 4.84 -2.75 15.36
N HIS A 84 3.62 -3.13 14.94
CA HIS A 84 2.50 -2.19 14.75
C HIS A 84 2.13 -1.40 16.01
N ARG A 85 2.59 -1.84 17.19
CA ARG A 85 2.36 -1.19 18.49
C ARG A 85 3.46 -0.20 18.87
N ASN A 86 4.44 0.02 18.00
CA ASN A 86 5.49 0.98 18.26
C ASN A 86 4.91 2.38 18.49
N THR A 87 5.67 3.21 19.20
CA THR A 87 5.35 4.61 19.47
C THR A 87 6.44 5.56 18.97
N SER A 88 7.62 5.04 18.65
CA SER A 88 8.76 5.83 18.17
C SER A 88 8.69 6.21 16.68
N VAL A 89 7.87 5.54 15.88
CA VAL A 89 7.71 5.85 14.45
C VAL A 89 6.38 6.55 14.21
N SER A 90 6.43 7.83 13.85
CA SER A 90 5.27 8.60 13.40
C SER A 90 5.01 8.37 11.90
N ASP A 91 5.58 9.21 11.05
CA ASP A 91 5.30 9.28 9.61
C ASP A 91 6.50 8.87 8.74
N ALA A 92 7.50 8.21 9.32
CA ALA A 92 8.64 7.73 8.54
C ALA A 92 8.25 6.49 7.72
N VAL A 93 8.57 6.51 6.42
CA VAL A 93 8.47 5.32 5.56
C VAL A 93 9.59 4.36 5.93
N ALA A 94 10.85 4.76 5.75
CA ALA A 94 12.01 3.93 6.14
C ALA A 94 12.32 4.09 7.63
N VAL A 95 12.65 2.98 8.30
CA VAL A 95 12.89 2.96 9.76
C VAL A 95 14.20 2.26 10.10
N ASP A 96 14.82 2.71 11.20
CA ASP A 96 15.91 1.99 11.86
C ASP A 96 15.34 1.14 12.99
N VAL A 97 15.38 -0.18 12.82
CA VAL A 97 14.81 -1.15 13.77
C VAL A 97 15.56 -1.20 15.11
N THR A 98 16.73 -0.57 15.21
CA THR A 98 17.50 -0.47 16.45
C THR A 98 17.19 0.81 17.24
N SER A 99 16.39 1.71 16.67
CA SER A 99 16.07 3.01 17.26
C SER A 99 14.78 2.98 18.09
N GLY A 100 14.71 3.86 19.09
CA GLY A 100 13.50 4.06 19.89
C GLY A 100 12.98 2.78 20.54
N ASP A 101 11.66 2.61 20.52
CA ASP A 101 11.00 1.40 21.02
C ASP A 101 10.98 0.26 20.00
N LEU A 102 11.51 0.45 18.78
CA LEU A 102 11.59 -0.64 17.81
C LEU A 102 12.54 -1.76 18.24
N ALA A 103 13.61 -1.42 18.97
CA ALA A 103 14.61 -2.37 19.45
C ALA A 103 14.02 -3.48 20.34
N GLN A 104 12.85 -3.26 20.94
CA GLN A 104 12.16 -4.26 21.77
C GLN A 104 11.46 -5.36 20.93
N PHE A 105 11.19 -5.10 19.65
CA PHE A 105 10.55 -6.07 18.74
C PHE A 105 11.62 -6.89 18.00
N SER A 106 12.15 -7.92 18.65
CA SER A 106 13.25 -8.73 18.11
C SER A 106 12.82 -9.94 17.28
N LYS A 107 11.54 -10.32 17.33
CA LYS A 107 11.03 -11.51 16.63
C LYS A 107 10.70 -11.18 15.17
N CYS A 108 11.48 -11.74 14.24
CA CYS A 108 11.17 -11.72 12.81
C CYS A 108 10.33 -12.93 12.38
N THR A 109 9.52 -12.76 11.34
CA THR A 109 8.90 -13.87 10.61
C THR A 109 8.86 -13.58 9.12
N ASP A 110 8.84 -14.65 8.32
CA ASP A 110 8.61 -14.65 6.89
C ASP A 110 7.86 -15.93 6.53
N TYR A 111 7.27 -15.95 5.34
CA TYR A 111 6.45 -17.06 4.86
C TYR A 111 6.97 -17.53 3.52
N VAL A 112 7.05 -18.84 3.30
CA VAL A 112 7.14 -19.36 1.94
C VAL A 112 5.72 -19.41 1.40
N VAL A 113 5.50 -18.83 0.23
CA VAL A 113 4.17 -18.64 -0.35
C VAL A 113 4.10 -19.28 -1.73
N GLU A 114 2.96 -19.89 -2.01
CA GLU A 114 2.56 -20.36 -3.33
C GLU A 114 1.64 -19.32 -4.02
N PRO A 115 1.51 -19.34 -5.35
CA PRO A 115 0.57 -18.48 -6.05
C PRO A 115 -0.85 -18.58 -5.47
N GLY A 116 -1.44 -17.42 -5.14
CA GLY A 116 -2.76 -17.32 -4.51
C GLY A 116 -2.73 -17.15 -2.99
N ASP A 117 -1.60 -17.41 -2.33
CA ASP A 117 -1.47 -17.15 -0.89
C ASP A 117 -1.57 -15.65 -0.59
N LEU A 118 -2.28 -15.34 0.50
CA LEU A 118 -2.58 -13.98 0.96
C LEU A 118 -1.87 -13.70 2.29
N ILE A 119 -1.11 -12.61 2.31
CA ILE A 119 -0.55 -12.02 3.53
C ILE A 119 -1.29 -10.69 3.80
N VAL A 120 -1.75 -10.51 5.03
CA VAL A 120 -2.44 -9.30 5.50
C VAL A 120 -1.73 -8.76 6.72
N TRP A 121 -1.54 -7.43 6.79
CA TRP A 121 -0.91 -6.78 7.94
C TRP A 121 -1.51 -5.41 8.23
N ASN A 122 -1.35 -4.98 9.49
CA ASN A 122 -1.62 -3.61 9.89
C ASN A 122 -0.55 -2.69 9.26
N THR A 123 -0.95 -1.54 8.72
CA THR A 123 -0.06 -0.57 8.05
C THR A 123 1.14 -0.11 8.87
N ARG A 124 1.08 -0.13 10.20
CA ARG A 124 2.19 0.22 11.10
C ARG A 124 3.16 -0.93 11.36
N SER A 125 2.90 -2.11 10.82
CA SER A 125 3.80 -3.26 10.97
C SER A 125 5.09 -3.00 10.22
N ILE A 126 6.21 -3.01 10.93
CA ILE A 126 7.53 -2.86 10.34
C ILE A 126 7.87 -4.13 9.56
N HIS A 127 8.19 -3.95 8.29
CA HIS A 127 8.50 -5.03 7.38
C HIS A 127 9.53 -4.63 6.34
N ARG A 128 10.10 -5.61 5.64
CA ARG A 128 11.07 -5.40 4.56
C ARG A 128 10.92 -6.47 3.49
N ILE A 129 11.47 -6.20 2.31
CA ILE A 129 11.69 -7.23 1.30
C ILE A 129 13.19 -7.51 1.25
N ARG A 130 13.59 -8.75 1.54
CA ARG A 130 15.01 -9.13 1.40
C ARG A 130 15.40 -9.23 -0.08
N PRO A 131 16.48 -8.56 -0.52
CA PRO A 131 16.99 -8.67 -1.88
C PRO A 131 17.54 -10.07 -2.16
N HIS A 132 17.68 -10.39 -3.44
CA HIS A 132 18.44 -11.57 -3.83
C HIS A 132 19.94 -11.34 -3.52
N PRO A 133 20.67 -12.31 -2.92
CA PRO A 133 22.06 -12.10 -2.49
C PRO A 133 23.02 -11.66 -3.60
N SER A 134 22.76 -12.03 -4.85
CA SER A 134 23.57 -11.61 -6.00
C SER A 134 23.21 -10.22 -6.57
N GLY A 135 22.20 -9.54 -6.02
CA GLY A 135 21.65 -8.29 -6.56
C GLY A 135 20.87 -8.44 -7.86
N LYS A 136 20.74 -9.66 -8.38
CA LYS A 136 19.96 -9.98 -9.59
C LYS A 136 19.14 -11.25 -9.34
N TRP A 137 17.90 -11.25 -9.80
CA TRP A 137 17.11 -12.47 -9.81
C TRP A 137 17.61 -13.40 -10.92
N PRO A 138 17.85 -14.69 -10.62
CA PRO A 138 18.02 -15.69 -11.66
C PRO A 138 16.85 -15.66 -12.65
N GLU A 139 17.14 -15.93 -13.92
CA GLU A 139 16.10 -16.02 -14.94
C GLU A 139 15.07 -17.10 -14.58
N GLY A 140 13.79 -16.79 -14.72
CA GLY A 140 12.68 -17.68 -14.33
C GLY A 140 12.33 -17.65 -12.84
N THR A 141 13.07 -16.92 -12.01
CA THR A 141 12.77 -16.75 -10.57
C THR A 141 12.16 -15.39 -10.25
N GLN A 142 11.80 -14.63 -11.29
CA GLN A 142 11.07 -13.39 -11.14
C GLN A 142 9.75 -13.64 -10.38
N ARG A 143 9.40 -12.70 -9.51
CA ARG A 143 8.18 -12.70 -8.73
C ARG A 143 7.31 -11.49 -9.01
N ARG A 144 6.01 -11.74 -8.98
CA ARG A 144 4.96 -10.74 -9.03
C ARG A 144 4.06 -10.90 -7.82
N ALA A 145 3.46 -9.78 -7.45
CA ALA A 145 2.43 -9.78 -6.44
C ALA A 145 1.43 -8.67 -6.69
N HIS A 146 0.17 -8.99 -6.39
CA HIS A 146 -0.85 -7.98 -6.23
C HIS A 146 -0.84 -7.51 -4.78
N SER A 147 -0.83 -6.21 -4.57
CA SER A 147 -0.83 -5.62 -3.24
C SER A 147 -1.60 -4.32 -3.24
N GLY A 148 -1.97 -3.85 -2.06
CA GLY A 148 -2.69 -2.61 -1.92
C GLY A 148 -3.03 -2.29 -0.48
N THR A 149 -3.78 -1.21 -0.35
CA THR A 149 -4.41 -0.81 0.91
C THR A 149 -5.92 -0.87 0.74
N MET A 150 -6.60 -1.42 1.74
CA MET A 150 -8.04 -1.31 1.90
C MET A 150 -8.36 -0.33 3.04
N ALA A 151 -9.39 0.47 2.84
CA ALA A 151 -10.09 1.20 3.87
C ALA A 151 -11.09 0.29 4.56
N VAL A 152 -11.24 0.46 5.87
CA VAL A 152 -12.31 -0.14 6.67
C VAL A 152 -13.38 0.92 6.99
N LYS A 153 -14.54 0.47 7.50
CA LYS A 153 -15.65 1.36 7.91
C LYS A 153 -15.17 2.59 8.70
N GLY A 154 -15.69 3.76 8.31
CA GLY A 154 -15.41 5.03 8.96
C GLY A 154 -14.20 5.79 8.41
N ALA A 155 -13.52 5.25 7.39
CA ALA A 155 -12.47 5.99 6.70
C ALA A 155 -13.01 7.27 6.03
N SER A 156 -12.29 8.36 6.20
CA SER A 156 -12.48 9.61 5.46
C SER A 156 -11.28 9.86 4.54
N TYR A 157 -11.52 10.61 3.47
CA TYR A 157 -10.48 11.07 2.57
C TYR A 157 -9.50 12.00 3.31
N ALA A 158 -8.25 11.55 3.43
CA ALA A 158 -7.16 12.21 4.12
C ALA A 158 -5.86 12.02 3.31
N PRO A 159 -5.56 12.90 2.33
CA PRO A 159 -4.35 12.78 1.53
C PRO A 159 -3.10 13.00 2.41
N ARG A 160 -2.31 11.94 2.63
CA ARG A 160 -1.04 11.98 3.38
C ARG A 160 0.12 11.42 2.59
N GLY A 161 1.28 12.09 2.70
CA GLY A 161 2.55 11.62 2.17
C GLY A 161 2.60 11.47 0.64
N ALA A 162 3.77 11.08 0.13
CA ALA A 162 3.98 10.96 -1.32
C ALA A 162 3.10 9.88 -1.98
N ALA A 163 2.68 8.83 -1.26
CA ALA A 163 1.82 7.78 -1.82
C ALA A 163 0.35 8.24 -2.00
N SER A 164 -0.12 9.27 -1.28
CA SER A 164 -1.40 9.91 -1.60
C SER A 164 -1.38 10.55 -2.98
N SER A 165 -0.24 11.12 -3.42
CA SER A 165 -0.12 11.73 -4.74
C SER A 165 -0.32 10.73 -5.88
N ILE A 166 0.08 9.46 -5.68
CA ILE A 166 -0.15 8.34 -6.62
C ILE A 166 -1.63 7.93 -6.63
N SER A 167 -2.28 7.92 -5.46
CA SER A 167 -3.70 7.61 -5.31
C SER A 167 -4.62 8.72 -5.86
N ASP A 168 -4.14 9.97 -5.84
CA ASP A 168 -4.82 11.20 -6.28
C ASP A 168 -4.56 11.50 -7.78
N VAL A 169 -3.78 10.66 -8.50
CA VAL A 169 -3.59 10.80 -9.97
C VAL A 169 -4.87 10.49 -10.74
N ALA A 170 -5.77 9.70 -10.15
CA ALA A 170 -7.06 9.40 -10.74
C ALA A 170 -8.19 9.94 -9.86
N GLY A 171 -8.74 11.07 -10.27
CA GLY A 171 -10.12 11.02 -10.69
C GLY A 171 -11.26 10.84 -9.70
N HIS A 172 -11.15 11.42 -8.52
CA HIS A 172 -12.28 11.63 -7.62
C HIS A 172 -12.44 13.11 -7.28
N SER A 173 -13.61 13.47 -6.73
CA SER A 173 -13.94 14.82 -6.26
C SER A 173 -14.02 14.93 -4.74
N LEU A 174 -13.59 13.90 -4.00
CA LEU A 174 -13.61 13.94 -2.54
C LEU A 174 -12.73 15.07 -1.99
N GLU A 175 -13.29 15.80 -1.03
CA GLU A 175 -12.59 16.81 -0.24
C GLU A 175 -12.07 16.23 1.07
N LEU A 176 -11.07 16.89 1.68
CA LEU A 176 -10.49 16.47 2.95
C LEU A 176 -11.59 16.27 4.01
N GLY A 177 -11.58 15.12 4.67
CA GLY A 177 -12.51 14.77 5.75
C GLY A 177 -13.83 14.16 5.27
N GLN A 178 -14.17 14.24 3.98
CA GLN A 178 -15.36 13.58 3.46
C GLN A 178 -15.26 12.06 3.61
N PRO A 179 -16.37 11.35 3.90
CA PRO A 179 -16.37 9.89 3.94
C PRO A 179 -15.81 9.30 2.64
N LEU A 180 -14.96 8.29 2.77
CA LEU A 180 -14.40 7.63 1.60
C LEU A 180 -15.49 6.84 0.87
N GLY A 181 -15.69 7.11 -0.42
CA GLY A 181 -16.65 6.36 -1.23
C GLY A 181 -16.74 6.79 -2.68
N GLY A 182 -17.80 6.32 -3.35
CA GLY A 182 -18.05 6.60 -4.77
C GLY A 182 -17.36 5.61 -5.72
N PRO A 183 -17.53 5.76 -7.04
CA PRO A 183 -17.06 4.81 -8.05
C PRO A 183 -15.53 4.65 -8.07
N TYR A 184 -14.79 5.62 -7.56
CA TYR A 184 -13.33 5.56 -7.46
C TYR A 184 -12.86 4.70 -6.26
N PHE A 185 -13.53 4.83 -5.12
CA PHE A 185 -13.32 4.05 -3.89
C PHE A 185 -14.57 3.19 -3.58
N PRO A 186 -14.94 2.24 -4.45
CA PRO A 186 -16.22 1.55 -4.36
C PRO A 186 -16.27 0.63 -3.14
N GLN A 187 -17.46 0.42 -2.60
CA GLN A 187 -17.69 -0.58 -1.58
C GLN A 187 -17.57 -1.98 -2.18
N LEU A 188 -16.80 -2.85 -1.52
CA LEU A 188 -16.62 -4.24 -1.93
C LEU A 188 -17.20 -5.25 -0.93
N TYR A 189 -17.36 -4.86 0.32
CA TYR A 189 -17.96 -5.65 1.40
C TYR A 189 -18.95 -4.76 2.16
N PRO A 190 -20.14 -5.26 2.58
CA PRO A 190 -20.60 -6.66 2.45
C PRO A 190 -21.12 -6.99 1.05
N ALA A 191 -21.48 -5.97 0.28
CA ALA A 191 -21.88 -6.06 -1.11
C ALA A 191 -21.46 -4.78 -1.84
N ARG A 192 -21.38 -4.88 -3.16
CA ARG A 192 -21.13 -3.73 -4.03
C ARG A 192 -22.38 -2.86 -4.11
N ILE A 193 -22.18 -1.54 -4.16
CA ILE A 193 -23.25 -0.57 -4.34
C ILE A 193 -23.49 -0.44 -5.85
N ALA A 194 -24.71 -0.74 -6.30
CA ALA A 194 -25.05 -0.79 -7.72
C ALA A 194 -24.78 0.55 -8.41
N GLU A 195 -25.09 1.66 -7.75
CA GLU A 195 -24.89 3.01 -8.26
C GLU A 195 -23.40 3.32 -8.48
N GLU A 196 -22.52 2.85 -7.60
CA GLU A 196 -21.06 3.02 -7.75
C GLU A 196 -20.52 2.16 -8.91
N GLU A 197 -21.02 0.94 -9.08
CA GLU A 197 -20.63 0.06 -10.20
C GLU A 197 -21.08 0.61 -11.55
N GLU A 198 -22.32 1.10 -11.63
CA GLU A 198 -22.87 1.71 -12.83
C GLU A 198 -22.12 3.00 -13.21
N ALA A 199 -21.87 3.88 -12.23
CA ALA A 199 -21.09 5.10 -12.46
C ALA A 199 -19.69 4.79 -12.99
N ARG A 200 -19.02 3.76 -12.43
CA ARG A 200 -17.73 3.29 -12.96
C ARG A 200 -17.86 2.78 -14.40
N THR A 201 -18.91 2.01 -14.70
CA THR A 201 -19.16 1.44 -16.03
C THR A 201 -19.43 2.51 -17.09
N ARG A 202 -20.11 3.60 -16.71
CA ARG A 202 -20.30 4.79 -17.56
C ARG A 202 -19.05 5.64 -17.71
N GLY A 203 -17.95 5.30 -17.03
CA GLY A 203 -16.71 6.08 -17.06
C GLY A 203 -16.80 7.38 -16.27
N GLU A 204 -17.71 7.50 -15.30
CA GLU A 204 -17.89 8.67 -14.42
C GLU A 204 -16.83 8.75 -13.32
N LEU A 205 -15.68 8.09 -13.53
CA LEU A 205 -14.47 8.41 -12.80
C LEU A 205 -14.03 9.78 -13.32
N VAL A 206 -14.00 10.80 -12.46
CA VAL A 206 -13.50 12.13 -12.84
C VAL A 206 -12.13 11.91 -13.50
N SER A 207 -11.80 12.51 -14.63
CA SER A 207 -10.42 12.47 -15.11
C SER A 207 -9.63 13.55 -14.39
N ARG A 208 -8.38 13.26 -14.00
CA ARG A 208 -7.33 14.21 -13.54
C ARG A 208 -7.82 15.65 -13.35
N SER A 209 -8.10 16.07 -12.11
CA SER A 209 -8.44 17.48 -11.88
C SER A 209 -7.20 18.34 -12.17
N PRO A 210 -7.34 19.53 -12.80
CA PRO A 210 -6.22 20.46 -12.97
C PRO A 210 -5.52 20.81 -11.64
N ALA A 211 -6.28 20.83 -10.54
CA ALA A 211 -5.75 20.99 -9.19
C ALA A 211 -4.91 19.78 -8.73
N GLY A 212 -5.33 18.54 -9.04
CA GLY A 212 -4.56 17.33 -8.78
C GLY A 212 -3.28 17.25 -9.63
N LEU A 213 -3.34 17.71 -10.88
CA LEU A 213 -2.16 17.82 -11.74
C LEU A 213 -1.15 18.85 -11.18
N ALA A 214 -1.64 20.00 -10.72
CA ALA A 214 -0.81 21.05 -10.09
C ALA A 214 -0.20 20.58 -8.76
N ARG A 215 -0.97 19.89 -7.89
CA ARG A 215 -0.45 19.28 -6.66
C ARG A 215 0.62 18.22 -6.92
N ASN A 216 0.50 17.44 -7.99
CA ASN A 216 1.48 16.42 -8.36
C ASN A 216 2.72 17.00 -9.06
N LEU A 217 2.62 18.19 -9.65
CA LEU A 217 3.76 18.93 -10.21
C LEU A 217 4.60 19.62 -9.14
N GLN A 218 3.98 20.03 -8.02
CA GLN A 218 4.66 20.80 -6.97
C GLN A 218 5.88 20.07 -6.36
N PRO A 219 5.79 18.78 -5.94
CA PRO A 219 6.97 18.03 -5.47
C PRO A 219 8.04 17.82 -6.54
N LEU A 220 7.65 17.75 -7.82
CA LEU A 220 8.58 17.64 -8.93
C LEU A 220 9.32 18.96 -9.15
N LEU A 221 8.61 20.08 -9.05
CA LEU A 221 9.15 21.43 -9.07
C LEU A 221 10.06 21.66 -7.87
N ASP A 222 9.66 21.26 -6.66
CA ASP A 222 10.47 21.42 -5.45
C ASP A 222 11.80 20.65 -5.50
N ARG A 223 11.80 19.46 -6.14
CA ARG A 223 13.02 18.71 -6.46
C ARG A 223 13.89 19.37 -7.53
N LEU A 224 13.28 20.04 -8.50
CA LEU A 224 13.98 20.76 -9.57
C LEU A 224 14.50 22.13 -9.11
N THR A 225 13.83 22.77 -8.16
CA THR A 225 14.20 24.07 -7.58
C THR A 225 15.07 23.95 -6.33
N GLY A 226 15.29 22.73 -5.82
CA GLY A 226 16.15 22.47 -4.66
C GLY A 226 15.56 22.99 -3.34
N SER A 227 14.24 23.17 -3.26
CA SER A 227 13.53 23.58 -2.05
C SER A 227 13.27 22.42 -1.08
N ASP A 228 13.42 21.17 -1.54
CA ASP A 228 13.57 20.02 -0.65
C ASP A 228 14.93 20.09 0.04
N GLY A 229 14.94 20.38 1.34
CA GLY A 229 16.14 20.39 2.19
C GLY A 229 16.90 19.07 2.09
N PHE A 230 17.88 19.04 1.19
CA PHE A 230 18.76 17.91 0.93
C PHE A 230 19.74 17.76 2.10
N VAL A 231 19.43 16.90 3.07
CA VAL A 231 20.48 16.34 3.94
C VAL A 231 21.20 15.28 3.12
N ALA A 232 22.28 15.71 2.46
CA ALA A 232 23.23 14.80 1.82
C ALA A 232 23.75 13.81 2.87
N LYS A 233 23.34 12.54 2.79
CA LYS A 233 24.11 11.45 3.40
C LYS A 233 25.37 11.26 2.56
N THR A 234 26.44 11.93 2.95
CA THR A 234 27.79 11.57 2.55
C THR A 234 28.13 10.21 3.17
N TYR A 235 28.08 9.16 2.36
CA TYR A 235 28.73 7.90 2.71
C TYR A 235 30.24 8.09 2.55
N GLN A 236 30.94 8.27 3.67
CA GLN A 236 32.37 7.95 3.73
C GLN A 236 32.52 6.44 3.96
N ARG A 237 33.49 5.87 3.24
CA ARG A 237 33.77 4.43 3.09
C ARG A 237 34.12 3.75 4.39
#